data_AF-A0A5S9PN80-F1
#
_entry.id   AF-A0A5S9PN80-F1
#
_cell.length_a   1.000
_cell.length_b   1.000
_cell.length_c   1.000
_cell.angle_alpha   90.00
_cell.angle_beta   90.00
_cell.angle_gamma   90.00
#
_symmetry.space_group_name_H-M   'P 1'
#
loop_
_entity.id
_entity.type
_entity.pdbx_description
1 polymer ?
#
loop_
_entity_poly.entity_id
_entity_poly.type
_entity_poly.pdbx_seq_one_letter_code
_entity_poly.pdbx_strand_id
1 'polypeptide(L)'
;MRFTFLGTSAGTPTASRNVTALAMAMDDQKEWYLFDCGEGTQHRLLKCRYSSAKLKTIFITHVHGDHCYGLPGLIASANMSGRKAPLTVCAPDGIEQYVRNTFALTDVHNLRFPLNFVRSDQDDFHYRDEHISVNAVAMSHRVPCFAYHATEIPPYHINENKLTELGVPRGPLWHELQQGNDVSLENGTRIKAEQVRTAGWTPRSAVIGGDNDKPELLLKALKQSDLLIHEATFTEDVLARVGPQYMHSTAAMVAKTAEKAELKHLILTHFSQRYRMDKGAKEHTVKDLYDEARQDYQGNLALAEDMQSYQLEKDKSLSKL
;
A
#
# COMPACT_ATOMS: atom_id res chain seq x y z
N MET A 1 -11.51 -1.74 4.01
CA MET A 1 -10.04 -1.63 4.02
C MET A 1 -9.71 -0.38 4.81
N ARG A 2 -8.98 -0.53 5.90
CA ARG A 2 -8.56 0.57 6.76
C ARG A 2 -7.13 0.96 6.43
N PHE A 3 -6.88 2.26 6.28
CA PHE A 3 -5.58 2.85 6.02
C PHE A 3 -5.25 3.79 7.18
N THR A 4 -4.13 3.58 7.87
CA THR A 4 -3.69 4.41 8.98
C THR A 4 -2.30 4.96 8.69
N PHE A 5 -2.19 6.27 8.60
CA PHE A 5 -0.94 6.96 8.30
C PHE A 5 -0.08 7.01 9.56
N LEU A 6 1.03 6.28 9.58
CA LEU A 6 1.96 6.28 10.71
C LEU A 6 2.97 7.43 10.62
N GLY A 7 3.26 7.87 9.39
CA GLY A 7 4.05 9.06 9.07
C GLY A 7 3.75 9.59 7.67
N THR A 8 3.82 10.90 7.51
CA THR A 8 3.36 11.66 6.32
C THR A 8 4.36 12.70 5.82
N SER A 9 5.57 12.76 6.38
CA SER A 9 6.63 13.72 6.03
C SER A 9 7.57 13.16 4.96
N ALA A 10 7.99 14.02 4.02
CA ALA A 10 8.99 13.68 3.02
C ALA A 10 10.42 13.97 3.48
N GLY A 11 11.34 13.03 3.20
CA GLY A 11 12.79 13.14 3.39
C GLY A 11 13.24 13.05 4.85
N THR A 12 12.67 13.87 5.73
CA THR A 12 13.05 13.95 7.14
C THR A 12 11.83 14.08 8.05
N PRO A 13 11.91 13.58 9.30
CA PRO A 13 10.84 13.80 10.27
C PRO A 13 10.79 15.27 10.68
N THR A 14 9.63 15.71 11.12
CA THR A 14 9.39 17.02 11.72
C THR A 14 8.81 16.84 13.12
N ALA A 15 8.65 17.94 13.86
CA ALA A 15 7.99 17.89 15.17
C ALA A 15 6.54 17.36 15.10
N SER A 16 5.86 17.52 13.95
CA SER A 16 4.45 17.16 13.77
C SER A 16 4.21 15.92 12.90
N ARG A 17 5.13 15.58 12.00
CA ARG A 17 5.00 14.47 11.04
C ARG A 17 6.24 13.58 11.04
N ASN A 18 6.06 12.28 11.19
CA ASN A 18 7.11 11.29 10.96
C ASN A 18 7.31 11.02 9.46
N VAL A 19 8.43 10.39 9.10
CA VAL A 19 8.67 9.89 7.73
C VAL A 19 7.74 8.72 7.36
N THR A 20 7.65 8.44 6.06
CA THR A 20 6.66 7.56 5.42
C THR A 20 6.49 6.21 6.09
N ALA A 21 5.25 5.93 6.49
CA ALA A 21 4.77 4.59 6.82
C ALA A 21 3.24 4.59 6.81
N LEU A 22 2.65 3.60 6.13
CA LEU A 22 1.20 3.44 6.01
C LEU A 22 0.80 2.03 6.42
N ALA A 23 0.00 1.91 7.48
CA ALA A 23 -0.61 0.63 7.85
C ALA A 23 -1.91 0.42 7.07
N MET A 24 -2.12 -0.79 6.56
CA MET A 24 -3.37 -1.22 5.93
C MET A 24 -3.90 -2.48 6.63
N ALA A 25 -5.19 -2.51 6.94
CA ALA A 25 -5.85 -3.69 7.49
C ALA A 25 -7.20 -3.94 6.81
N MET A 26 -7.63 -5.20 6.83
CA MET A 26 -8.97 -5.56 6.37
C MET A 26 -9.98 -5.27 7.48
N ASP A 27 -10.61 -4.10 7.38
CA ASP A 27 -11.62 -3.63 8.32
C ASP A 27 -11.08 -3.66 9.76
N ASP A 28 -11.69 -4.42 10.67
CA ASP A 28 -11.25 -4.55 12.06
C ASP A 28 -10.33 -5.73 12.35
N GLN A 29 -9.81 -6.41 11.32
CA GLN A 29 -8.85 -7.48 11.52
C GLN A 29 -7.59 -7.00 12.26
N LYS A 30 -7.02 -7.92 13.06
CA LYS A 30 -5.77 -7.67 13.79
C LYS A 30 -4.56 -7.79 12.89
N GLU A 31 -4.64 -8.65 11.87
CA GLU A 31 -3.63 -8.81 10.84
C GLU A 31 -3.63 -7.59 9.93
N TRP A 32 -2.44 -7.17 9.54
CA TRP A 32 -2.23 -5.92 8.83
C TRP A 32 -0.96 -5.96 7.98
N TYR A 33 -0.87 -5.00 7.09
CA TYR A 33 0.19 -4.80 6.12
C TYR A 33 0.80 -3.43 6.31
N LEU A 34 2.09 -3.30 6.01
CA LEU A 34 2.80 -2.03 6.10
C LEU A 34 3.30 -1.65 4.70
N PHE A 35 3.00 -0.44 4.26
CA PHE A 35 3.60 0.16 3.06
C PHE A 35 4.59 1.22 3.51
N ASP A 36 5.86 1.01 3.17
CA ASP A 36 7.04 1.69 3.68
C ASP A 36 7.22 1.63 5.20
N CYS A 37 8.48 1.71 5.62
CA CYS A 37 8.90 1.61 7.00
C CYS A 37 10.04 2.61 7.26
N GLY A 38 9.71 3.90 7.17
CA GLY A 38 10.62 4.96 7.53
C GLY A 38 11.10 4.88 8.98
N GLU A 39 12.19 5.58 9.28
CA GLU A 39 12.71 5.68 10.64
C GLU A 39 11.60 6.06 11.64
N GLY A 40 11.64 5.46 12.82
CA GLY A 40 10.65 5.75 13.86
C GLY A 40 9.32 5.01 13.74
N THR A 41 9.05 4.27 12.65
CA THR A 41 7.78 3.52 12.45
C THR A 41 7.40 2.66 13.66
N GLN A 42 8.35 1.92 14.24
CA GLN A 42 8.09 1.11 15.45
C GLN A 42 7.62 1.94 16.66
N HIS A 43 8.06 3.19 16.80
CA HIS A 43 7.62 4.11 17.86
C HIS A 43 6.19 4.60 17.58
N ARG A 44 5.81 4.74 16.30
CA ARG A 44 4.43 5.07 15.90
C ARG A 44 3.47 3.93 16.25
N LEU A 45 3.93 2.68 16.14
CA LEU A 45 3.13 1.50 16.53
C LEU A 45 2.70 1.54 18.01
N LEU A 46 3.53 2.09 18.90
CA LEU A 46 3.19 2.25 20.33
C LEU A 46 1.98 3.16 20.58
N LYS A 47 1.57 3.94 19.58
CA LYS A 47 0.48 4.92 19.68
C LYS A 47 -0.77 4.50 18.90
N CYS A 48 -0.79 3.31 18.30
CA CYS A 48 -1.90 2.84 17.46
C CYS A 48 -2.35 1.42 17.83
N ARG A 49 -3.41 0.94 17.15
CA ARG A 49 -3.98 -0.41 17.35
C ARG A 49 -3.09 -1.54 16.82
N TYR A 50 -2.10 -1.25 15.99
CA TYR A 50 -1.33 -2.27 15.27
C TYR A 50 -0.17 -2.79 16.11
N SER A 51 0.03 -4.10 16.07
CA SER A 51 1.14 -4.77 16.74
C SER A 51 2.06 -5.43 15.72
N SER A 52 3.37 -5.28 15.91
CA SER A 52 4.38 -5.99 15.12
C SER A 52 4.25 -7.52 15.20
N ALA A 53 3.51 -8.07 16.18
CA ALA A 53 3.19 -9.50 16.26
C ALA A 53 2.15 -9.96 15.22
N LYS A 54 1.35 -9.04 14.68
CA LYS A 54 0.27 -9.31 13.70
C LYS A 54 0.55 -8.73 12.31
N LEU A 55 1.69 -8.09 12.12
CA LEU A 55 2.15 -7.59 10.83
C LEU A 55 2.42 -8.79 9.90
N LYS A 56 1.72 -8.91 8.78
CA LYS A 56 1.91 -10.03 7.84
C LYS A 56 3.04 -9.76 6.86
N THR A 57 2.92 -8.64 6.15
CA THR A 57 3.80 -8.30 5.04
C THR A 57 4.12 -6.81 5.05
N ILE A 58 5.37 -6.49 4.72
CA ILE A 58 5.86 -5.13 4.50
C ILE A 58 6.14 -4.98 3.01
N PHE A 59 5.61 -3.93 2.39
CA PHE A 59 5.88 -3.53 1.02
C PHE A 59 6.73 -2.27 1.03
N ILE A 60 7.91 -2.30 0.43
CA ILE A 60 8.80 -1.13 0.35
C ILE A 60 8.76 -0.60 -1.08
N THR A 61 8.45 0.68 -1.23
CA THR A 61 8.34 1.34 -2.54
C THR A 61 9.71 1.51 -3.17
N HIS A 62 10.69 1.97 -2.39
CA HIS A 62 12.06 2.18 -2.85
C HIS A 62 13.08 2.25 -1.69
N VAL A 63 14.36 2.40 -2.03
CA VAL A 63 15.49 2.24 -1.10
C VAL A 63 15.89 3.51 -0.32
N HIS A 64 15.18 4.64 -0.45
CA HIS A 64 15.53 5.82 0.35
C HIS A 64 15.23 5.61 1.83
N GLY A 65 16.00 6.30 2.68
CA GLY A 65 16.04 6.02 4.11
C GLY A 65 14.74 6.32 4.85
N ASP A 66 14.05 7.38 4.45
CA ASP A 66 12.73 7.77 4.96
C ASP A 66 11.62 6.77 4.61
N HIS A 67 11.92 5.75 3.81
CA HIS A 67 11.00 4.64 3.49
C HIS A 67 11.47 3.29 4.04
N CYS A 68 12.72 3.14 4.49
CA CYS A 68 13.23 1.81 4.89
C CYS A 68 14.09 1.76 6.17
N TYR A 69 14.57 2.88 6.70
CA TYR A 69 15.46 2.88 7.89
C TYR A 69 14.79 2.33 9.16
N GLY A 70 13.46 2.28 9.20
CA GLY A 70 12.72 1.66 10.29
C GLY A 70 12.76 0.13 10.29
N LEU A 71 13.10 -0.50 9.17
CA LEU A 71 13.01 -1.97 8.99
C LEU A 71 13.84 -2.75 10.02
N PRO A 72 15.16 -2.53 10.18
CA PRO A 72 15.95 -3.36 11.07
C PRO A 72 15.45 -3.26 12.52
N GLY A 73 15.14 -2.04 12.98
CA GLY A 73 14.61 -1.79 14.31
C GLY A 73 13.24 -2.44 14.54
N LEU A 74 12.32 -2.32 13.58
CA LEU A 74 10.99 -2.94 13.67
C LEU A 74 11.08 -4.47 13.77
N ILE A 75 11.91 -5.09 12.92
CA ILE A 75 12.08 -6.55 12.87
C ILE A 75 12.77 -7.06 14.15
N ALA A 76 13.82 -6.38 14.62
CA ALA A 76 14.50 -6.72 15.86
C ALA A 76 13.56 -6.59 17.08
N SER A 77 12.77 -5.51 17.16
CA SER A 77 11.76 -5.34 18.20
C SER A 77 10.69 -6.42 18.15
N ALA A 78 10.19 -6.78 16.96
CA ALA A 78 9.25 -7.89 16.81
C ALA A 78 9.84 -9.22 17.30
N ASN A 79 11.13 -9.47 17.01
CA ASN A 79 11.84 -10.62 17.53
C ASN A 79 11.87 -10.61 19.06
N MET A 80 12.24 -9.49 19.67
CA MET A 80 12.32 -9.32 21.13
C MET A 80 10.96 -9.48 21.82
N SER A 81 9.87 -9.02 21.19
CA SER A 81 8.50 -9.22 21.65
C SER A 81 7.97 -10.66 21.50
N GLY A 82 8.82 -11.61 21.07
CA GLY A 82 8.48 -13.03 21.03
C GLY A 82 7.64 -13.44 19.81
N ARG A 83 7.66 -12.66 18.73
CA ARG A 83 7.01 -13.03 17.47
C ARG A 83 7.47 -14.41 17.01
N LYS A 84 6.51 -15.22 16.53
CA LYS A 84 6.73 -16.56 15.94
C LYS A 84 6.22 -16.67 14.51
N ALA A 85 5.21 -15.88 14.14
CA ALA A 85 4.61 -15.91 12.81
C ALA A 85 5.61 -15.41 11.75
N PRO A 86 5.65 -16.02 10.55
CA PRO A 86 6.48 -15.55 9.43
C PRO A 86 6.21 -14.08 9.09
N LEU A 87 7.25 -13.33 8.71
CA LEU A 87 7.13 -11.96 8.20
C LEU A 87 7.69 -11.93 6.78
N THR A 88 6.90 -11.42 5.84
CA THR A 88 7.34 -11.22 4.45
C THR A 88 7.69 -9.76 4.21
N VAL A 89 8.78 -9.50 3.50
CA VAL A 89 9.19 -8.16 3.04
C VAL A 89 9.28 -8.20 1.52
N CYS A 90 8.32 -7.55 0.86
CA CYS A 90 8.31 -7.33 -0.58
C CYS A 90 9.03 -6.01 -0.87
N ALA A 91 10.20 -6.06 -1.50
CA ALA A 91 11.04 -4.88 -1.66
C ALA A 91 12.01 -4.99 -2.85
N PRO A 92 12.56 -3.87 -3.35
CA PRO A 92 13.66 -3.89 -4.29
C PRO A 92 14.90 -4.58 -3.71
N ASP A 93 15.75 -5.14 -4.58
CA ASP A 93 16.89 -6.00 -4.24
C ASP A 93 17.76 -5.50 -3.06
N GLY A 94 18.05 -4.20 -3.01
CA GLY A 94 18.93 -3.60 -2.01
C GLY A 94 18.46 -3.71 -0.55
N ILE A 95 17.14 -3.90 -0.32
CA ILE A 95 16.57 -3.91 1.03
C ILE A 95 16.98 -5.16 1.82
N GLU A 96 17.05 -6.33 1.18
CA GLU A 96 17.47 -7.55 1.86
C GLU A 96 18.90 -7.43 2.37
N GLN A 97 19.82 -6.95 1.53
CA GLN A 97 21.21 -6.75 1.91
C GLN A 97 21.36 -5.70 3.02
N TYR A 98 20.58 -4.62 2.95
CA TYR A 98 20.55 -3.59 4.01
C TYR A 98 20.20 -4.21 5.37
N VAL A 99 19.08 -4.94 5.46
CA VAL A 99 18.63 -5.57 6.72
C VAL A 99 19.64 -6.60 7.22
N ARG A 100 20.14 -7.47 6.32
CA ARG A 100 21.11 -8.52 6.68
C ARG A 100 22.43 -7.92 7.18
N ASN A 101 22.92 -6.86 6.54
CA ASN A 101 24.15 -6.18 6.98
C ASN A 101 23.98 -5.49 8.32
N THR A 102 22.85 -4.79 8.54
CA THR A 102 22.57 -4.19 9.85
C THR A 102 22.57 -5.27 10.93
N PHE A 103 21.88 -6.39 10.71
CA PHE A 103 21.84 -7.49 11.66
C PHE A 103 23.21 -8.12 11.93
N ALA A 104 24.04 -8.29 10.91
CA ALA A 104 25.40 -8.79 11.08
C ALA A 104 26.26 -7.84 11.93
N LEU A 105 26.11 -6.52 11.73
CA LEU A 105 26.87 -5.49 12.45
C LEU A 105 26.33 -5.23 13.87
N THR A 106 25.07 -5.57 14.15
CA THR A 106 24.42 -5.35 15.46
C THR A 106 24.11 -6.65 16.22
N ASP A 107 24.78 -7.76 15.88
CA ASP A 107 24.69 -9.05 16.59
C ASP A 107 23.24 -9.63 16.67
N VAL A 108 22.46 -9.45 15.59
CA VAL A 108 21.11 -10.02 15.45
C VAL A 108 21.18 -11.27 14.57
N HIS A 109 21.55 -12.40 15.18
CA HIS A 109 21.78 -13.64 14.42
C HIS A 109 20.57 -14.61 14.39
N ASN A 110 19.71 -14.56 15.42
CA ASN A 110 18.63 -15.53 15.60
C ASN A 110 17.27 -14.86 15.69
N LEU A 111 16.56 -14.80 14.56
CA LEU A 111 15.14 -14.47 14.57
C LEU A 111 14.33 -15.69 15.01
N ARG A 112 13.38 -15.47 15.92
CA ARG A 112 12.46 -16.49 16.44
C ARG A 112 11.29 -16.79 15.50
N PHE A 113 11.29 -16.21 14.32
CA PHE A 113 10.29 -16.35 13.26
C PHE A 113 10.96 -16.31 11.88
N PRO A 114 10.37 -16.94 10.85
CA PRO A 114 10.86 -16.85 9.47
C PRO A 114 10.75 -15.42 8.93
N LEU A 115 11.84 -14.89 8.38
CA LEU A 115 11.87 -13.63 7.65
C LEU A 115 12.11 -13.91 6.16
N ASN A 116 11.11 -13.63 5.33
CA ASN A 116 11.13 -13.91 3.91
C ASN A 116 11.27 -12.61 3.13
N PHE A 117 12.22 -12.54 2.20
CA PHE A 117 12.33 -11.44 1.25
C PHE A 117 11.78 -11.88 -0.10
N VAL A 118 10.99 -11.00 -0.72
CA VAL A 118 10.46 -11.18 -2.07
C VAL A 118 10.83 -9.95 -2.87
N ARG A 119 11.50 -10.15 -4.00
CA ARG A 119 11.91 -9.07 -4.89
C ARG A 119 10.72 -8.46 -5.60
N SER A 120 10.38 -7.22 -5.26
CA SER A 120 9.27 -6.48 -5.88
C SER A 120 9.65 -5.74 -7.17
N ASP A 121 10.95 -5.76 -7.51
CA ASP A 121 11.53 -5.16 -8.70
C ASP A 121 11.61 -6.11 -9.91
N GLN A 122 10.99 -7.30 -9.82
CA GLN A 122 10.85 -8.24 -10.93
C GLN A 122 9.62 -7.91 -11.78
N ASP A 123 9.71 -8.14 -13.09
CA ASP A 123 8.64 -7.83 -14.06
C ASP A 123 7.32 -8.57 -13.77
N ASP A 124 7.39 -9.75 -13.16
CA ASP A 124 6.26 -10.62 -12.82
C ASP A 124 5.89 -10.57 -11.33
N PHE A 125 6.33 -9.55 -10.59
CA PHE A 125 6.02 -9.44 -9.17
C PHE A 125 4.51 -9.48 -8.91
N HIS A 126 4.11 -10.49 -8.16
CA HIS A 126 2.76 -10.68 -7.67
C HIS A 126 2.80 -11.26 -6.26
N TYR A 127 2.28 -10.51 -5.30
CA TYR A 127 2.06 -11.02 -3.95
C TYR A 127 0.59 -11.39 -3.78
N ARG A 128 0.33 -12.53 -3.14
CA ARG A 128 -1.02 -12.95 -2.79
C ARG A 128 -1.05 -13.71 -1.48
N ASP A 129 -2.04 -13.40 -0.67
CA ASP A 129 -2.42 -14.21 0.49
C ASP A 129 -3.95 -14.43 0.53
N GLU A 130 -4.50 -14.79 1.69
CA GLU A 130 -5.93 -15.06 1.85
C GLU A 130 -6.82 -13.79 1.84
N HIS A 131 -6.25 -12.60 2.05
CA HIS A 131 -7.02 -11.36 2.19
C HIS A 131 -6.75 -10.36 1.07
N ILE A 132 -5.53 -10.33 0.50
CA ILE A 132 -5.15 -9.37 -0.54
C ILE A 132 -4.31 -9.99 -1.66
N SER A 133 -4.41 -9.37 -2.81
CA SER A 133 -3.54 -9.52 -3.98
C SER A 133 -2.87 -8.18 -4.26
N VAL A 134 -1.55 -8.17 -4.46
CA VAL A 134 -0.76 -6.95 -4.67
C VAL A 134 0.11 -7.11 -5.91
N ASN A 135 0.02 -6.13 -6.82
CA ASN A 135 0.94 -5.98 -7.95
C ASN A 135 1.74 -4.69 -7.80
N ALA A 136 2.93 -4.65 -8.40
CA ALA A 136 3.76 -3.45 -8.47
C ALA A 136 3.56 -2.71 -9.81
N VAL A 137 3.69 -1.39 -9.78
CA VAL A 137 3.79 -0.54 -10.98
C VAL A 137 5.08 0.26 -10.86
N ALA A 138 5.98 0.11 -11.83
CA ALA A 138 7.25 0.84 -11.85
C ALA A 138 7.02 2.35 -12.04
N MET A 139 7.66 3.15 -11.21
CA MET A 139 7.52 4.60 -11.12
C MET A 139 8.78 5.34 -11.59
N SER A 140 8.64 6.64 -11.87
CA SER A 140 9.74 7.51 -12.28
C SER A 140 10.34 8.21 -11.06
N HIS A 141 11.48 7.73 -10.57
CA HIS A 141 12.19 8.30 -9.43
C HIS A 141 13.71 8.11 -9.56
N ARG A 142 14.50 8.70 -8.66
CA ARG A 142 15.98 8.69 -8.73
C ARG A 142 16.62 7.30 -8.57
N VAL A 143 15.86 6.38 -7.97
CA VAL A 143 16.20 4.97 -7.77
C VAL A 143 14.99 4.14 -8.21
N PRO A 144 15.14 2.82 -8.46
CA PRO A 144 13.99 1.96 -8.70
C PRO A 144 12.92 2.16 -7.62
N CYS A 145 11.73 2.56 -8.06
CA CYS A 145 10.61 2.89 -7.21
C CYS A 145 9.33 2.29 -7.78
N PHE A 146 8.44 1.85 -6.89
CA PHE A 146 7.23 1.15 -7.25
C PHE A 146 6.03 1.70 -6.46
N ALA A 147 4.89 1.77 -7.14
CA ALA A 147 3.60 1.84 -6.48
C ALA A 147 3.02 0.43 -6.31
N TYR A 148 2.19 0.24 -5.30
CA TYR A 148 1.52 -1.03 -5.04
C TYR A 148 0.02 -0.91 -5.26
N HIS A 149 -0.53 -1.74 -6.15
CA HIS A 149 -1.97 -1.89 -6.33
C HIS A 149 -2.47 -3.07 -5.50
N ALA A 150 -3.07 -2.77 -4.34
CA ALA A 150 -3.65 -3.74 -3.42
C ALA A 150 -5.13 -3.95 -3.71
N THR A 151 -5.52 -5.19 -3.97
CA THR A 151 -6.90 -5.61 -4.23
C THR A 151 -7.33 -6.61 -3.15
N GLU A 152 -8.48 -6.37 -2.53
CA GLU A 152 -9.11 -7.28 -1.58
C GLU A 152 -9.46 -8.63 -2.22
N ILE A 153 -9.28 -9.71 -1.46
CA ILE A 153 -9.80 -11.03 -1.79
C ILE A 153 -10.98 -11.29 -0.84
N PRO A 154 -12.23 -11.11 -1.30
CA PRO A 154 -13.41 -11.41 -0.48
C PRO A 154 -13.58 -12.93 -0.34
N PRO A 155 -14.40 -13.39 0.63
CA PRO A 155 -14.87 -14.76 0.62
C PRO A 155 -15.68 -15.02 -0.66
N TYR A 156 -15.53 -16.23 -1.21
CA TYR A 156 -16.29 -16.66 -2.38
C TYR A 156 -17.33 -17.71 -1.99
N HIS A 157 -18.45 -17.72 -2.69
CA HIS A 157 -19.51 -18.70 -2.55
C HIS A 157 -19.65 -19.50 -3.84
N ILE A 158 -19.72 -20.81 -3.73
CA ILE A 158 -19.92 -21.68 -4.88
C ILE A 158 -21.40 -21.71 -5.29
N ASN A 159 -21.66 -21.73 -6.58
CA ASN A 159 -22.98 -21.90 -7.16
C ASN A 159 -23.18 -23.38 -7.52
N GLU A 160 -23.77 -24.14 -6.59
CA GLU A 160 -24.03 -25.57 -6.76
C GLU A 160 -24.92 -25.89 -7.97
N ASN A 161 -25.90 -25.02 -8.26
CA ASN A 161 -26.76 -25.19 -9.43
C ASN A 161 -25.93 -25.08 -10.71
N LYS A 162 -25.02 -24.11 -10.77
CA LYS A 162 -24.15 -23.92 -11.94
C LYS A 162 -23.16 -25.05 -12.14
N LEU A 163 -22.63 -25.61 -11.05
CA LEU A 163 -21.79 -26.80 -11.10
C LEU A 163 -22.56 -28.00 -11.67
N THR A 164 -23.80 -28.17 -11.23
CA THR A 164 -24.68 -29.25 -11.71
C THR A 164 -25.01 -29.07 -13.20
N GLU A 165 -25.34 -27.84 -13.64
CA GLU A 165 -25.56 -27.51 -15.05
C GLU A 165 -24.34 -27.78 -15.93
N LEU A 166 -23.14 -27.50 -15.42
CA LEU A 166 -21.87 -27.72 -16.12
C LEU A 166 -21.36 -29.17 -16.01
N GLY A 167 -22.14 -30.05 -15.36
CA GLY A 167 -21.79 -31.47 -15.22
C GLY A 167 -20.58 -31.73 -14.33
N VAL A 168 -20.26 -30.82 -13.39
CA VAL A 168 -19.13 -30.98 -12.47
C VAL A 168 -19.53 -31.96 -11.35
N PRO A 169 -18.94 -33.17 -11.28
CA PRO A 169 -19.30 -34.16 -10.27
C PRO A 169 -18.99 -33.63 -8.86
N ARG A 170 -19.87 -33.92 -7.91
CA ARG A 170 -19.63 -33.61 -6.49
C ARG A 170 -18.36 -34.31 -6.01
N GLY A 171 -17.47 -33.58 -5.36
CA GLY A 171 -16.21 -34.12 -4.86
C GLY A 171 -15.08 -33.09 -4.87
N PRO A 172 -13.81 -33.53 -5.03
CA PRO A 172 -12.62 -32.68 -4.92
C PRO A 172 -12.63 -31.48 -5.88
N LEU A 173 -13.19 -31.62 -7.08
CA LEU A 173 -13.25 -30.55 -8.08
C LEU A 173 -14.03 -29.32 -7.59
N TRP A 174 -15.02 -29.51 -6.73
CA TRP A 174 -15.77 -28.40 -6.14
C TRP A 174 -14.89 -27.60 -5.18
N HIS A 175 -14.00 -28.28 -4.44
CA HIS A 175 -13.05 -27.61 -3.57
C HIS A 175 -12.05 -26.78 -4.37
N GLU A 176 -11.50 -27.35 -5.46
CA GLU A 176 -10.59 -26.62 -6.35
C GLU A 176 -11.23 -25.36 -6.93
N LEU A 177 -12.46 -25.49 -7.46
CA LEU A 177 -13.23 -24.36 -7.98
C LEU A 177 -13.56 -23.32 -6.90
N GLN A 178 -13.87 -23.77 -5.68
CA GLN A 178 -14.08 -22.89 -4.52
C GLN A 178 -12.81 -22.09 -4.21
N GLN A 179 -11.63 -22.73 -4.24
CA GLN A 179 -10.33 -22.07 -4.03
C GLN A 179 -9.97 -21.10 -5.15
N GLY A 180 -10.60 -21.22 -6.33
CA GLY A 180 -10.35 -20.35 -7.47
C GLY A 180 -9.51 -21.01 -8.55
N ASN A 181 -9.25 -22.31 -8.43
CA ASN A 181 -8.49 -23.07 -9.41
C ASN A 181 -9.43 -23.53 -10.53
N ASP A 182 -9.00 -23.33 -11.77
CA ASP A 182 -9.67 -23.93 -12.93
C ASP A 182 -9.49 -25.45 -12.88
N VAL A 183 -10.53 -26.19 -13.27
CA VAL A 183 -10.48 -27.66 -13.31
C VAL A 183 -10.80 -28.17 -14.72
N SER A 184 -10.27 -29.35 -15.04
CA SER A 184 -10.65 -30.08 -16.24
C SER A 184 -11.45 -31.31 -15.86
N LEU A 185 -12.61 -31.50 -16.50
CA LEU A 185 -13.45 -32.68 -16.33
C LEU A 185 -12.89 -33.86 -17.14
N GLU A 186 -13.32 -35.08 -16.82
CA GLU A 186 -12.91 -36.30 -17.53
C GLU A 186 -13.25 -36.26 -19.03
N ASN A 187 -14.31 -35.54 -19.40
CA ASN A 187 -14.70 -35.34 -20.80
C ASN A 187 -13.85 -34.27 -21.54
N GLY A 188 -12.79 -33.74 -20.91
CA GLY A 188 -11.90 -32.73 -21.47
C GLY A 188 -12.40 -31.28 -21.33
N THR A 189 -13.59 -31.06 -20.77
CA THR A 189 -14.14 -29.70 -20.59
C THR A 189 -13.38 -28.97 -19.49
N ARG A 190 -12.87 -27.78 -19.77
CA ARG A 190 -12.26 -26.89 -18.77
C ARG A 190 -13.32 -25.98 -18.15
N ILE A 191 -13.45 -26.04 -16.84
CA ILE A 191 -14.34 -25.17 -16.05
C ILE A 191 -13.49 -24.15 -15.34
N LYS A 192 -13.77 -22.87 -15.58
CA LYS A 192 -13.13 -21.77 -14.86
C LYS A 192 -13.81 -21.56 -13.52
N ALA A 193 -13.02 -21.30 -12.48
CA ALA A 193 -13.58 -21.05 -11.16
C ALA A 193 -14.59 -19.89 -11.15
N GLU A 194 -14.30 -18.83 -11.90
CA GLU A 194 -15.16 -17.65 -12.07
C GLU A 194 -16.55 -17.96 -12.66
N GLN A 195 -16.72 -19.09 -13.36
CA GLN A 195 -18.03 -19.49 -13.90
C GLN A 195 -18.98 -20.01 -12.82
N VAL A 196 -18.44 -20.47 -11.70
CA VAL A 196 -19.18 -21.25 -10.69
C VAL A 196 -19.05 -20.68 -9.28
N ARG A 197 -18.34 -19.57 -9.10
CA ARG A 197 -18.22 -18.91 -7.81
C ARG A 197 -18.50 -17.41 -7.91
N THR A 198 -19.11 -16.86 -6.88
CA THR A 198 -19.39 -15.43 -6.76
C THR A 198 -18.72 -14.86 -5.51
N ALA A 199 -18.18 -13.65 -5.63
CA ALA A 199 -17.61 -12.95 -4.49
C ALA A 199 -18.74 -12.51 -3.53
N GLY A 200 -18.51 -12.61 -2.22
CA GLY A 200 -19.47 -12.14 -1.20
C GLY A 200 -19.74 -10.63 -1.25
N TRP A 201 -18.80 -9.86 -1.81
CA TRP A 201 -18.96 -8.46 -2.18
C TRP A 201 -17.97 -8.11 -3.28
N THR A 202 -18.19 -6.98 -3.96
CA THR A 202 -17.24 -6.46 -4.95
C THR A 202 -15.91 -6.14 -4.26
N PRO A 203 -14.77 -6.70 -4.71
CA PRO A 203 -13.46 -6.38 -4.16
C PRO A 203 -13.20 -4.87 -4.14
N ARG A 204 -12.69 -4.40 -2.99
CA ARG A 204 -12.14 -3.06 -2.84
C ARG A 204 -10.70 -3.04 -3.33
N SER A 205 -10.25 -1.93 -3.90
CA SER A 205 -8.85 -1.78 -4.31
C SER A 205 -8.29 -0.38 -4.07
N ALA A 206 -7.00 -0.32 -3.75
CA ALA A 206 -6.28 0.93 -3.55
C ALA A 206 -4.89 0.87 -4.21
N VAL A 207 -4.47 1.99 -4.78
CA VAL A 207 -3.09 2.21 -5.23
C VAL A 207 -2.37 3.05 -4.18
N ILE A 208 -1.26 2.52 -3.68
CA ILE A 208 -0.34 3.22 -2.80
C ILE A 208 0.87 3.62 -3.65
N GLY A 209 0.97 4.91 -3.98
CA GLY A 209 2.06 5.47 -4.77
C GLY A 209 3.36 5.55 -3.97
N GLY A 210 4.45 5.07 -4.55
CA GLY A 210 5.79 5.45 -4.13
C GLY A 210 6.17 6.82 -4.68
N ASP A 211 7.31 7.35 -4.24
CA ASP A 211 7.82 8.64 -4.70
C ASP A 211 8.05 8.66 -6.20
N ASN A 212 7.56 9.68 -6.89
CA ASN A 212 7.72 9.82 -8.34
C ASN A 212 7.36 11.20 -8.90
N ASP A 213 7.88 11.51 -10.09
CA ASP A 213 7.58 12.74 -10.87
C ASP A 213 6.67 12.51 -12.09
N LYS A 214 6.09 11.31 -12.24
CA LYS A 214 5.21 10.95 -13.37
C LYS A 214 4.01 10.14 -12.90
N PRO A 215 3.07 10.75 -12.17
CA PRO A 215 1.90 10.03 -11.65
C PRO A 215 1.06 9.40 -12.77
N GLU A 216 1.15 9.90 -14.00
CA GLU A 216 0.45 9.33 -15.16
C GLU A 216 0.80 7.86 -15.47
N LEU A 217 1.94 7.36 -14.97
CA LEU A 217 2.29 5.94 -15.05
C LEU A 217 1.25 5.05 -14.33
N LEU A 218 0.51 5.61 -13.38
CA LEU A 218 -0.53 4.92 -12.62
C LEU A 218 -1.87 4.84 -13.37
N LEU A 219 -2.08 5.57 -14.47
CA LEU A 219 -3.40 5.68 -15.12
C LEU A 219 -4.07 4.34 -15.41
N LYS A 220 -3.30 3.32 -15.83
CA LYS A 220 -3.84 1.98 -16.10
C LYS A 220 -4.34 1.30 -14.81
N ALA A 221 -3.58 1.40 -13.73
CA ALA A 221 -3.96 0.82 -12.45
C ALA A 221 -5.17 1.57 -11.86
N LEU A 222 -5.16 2.91 -11.91
CA LEU A 222 -6.19 3.75 -11.30
C LEU A 222 -7.58 3.55 -11.89
N LYS A 223 -7.69 3.23 -13.19
CA LYS A 223 -8.99 2.89 -13.83
C LYS A 223 -9.69 1.68 -13.20
N GLN A 224 -8.97 0.88 -12.41
CA GLN A 224 -9.49 -0.31 -11.73
C GLN A 224 -9.41 -0.17 -10.20
N SER A 225 -9.19 1.04 -9.70
CA SER A 225 -8.98 1.32 -8.28
C SER A 225 -10.10 2.16 -7.69
N ASP A 226 -10.37 1.99 -6.41
CA ASP A 226 -11.33 2.82 -5.67
C ASP A 226 -10.66 4.02 -5.00
N LEU A 227 -9.38 3.88 -4.64
CA LEU A 227 -8.60 4.86 -3.88
C LEU A 227 -7.16 4.99 -4.40
N LEU A 228 -6.66 6.21 -4.44
CA LEU A 228 -5.24 6.53 -4.61
C LEU A 228 -4.71 7.21 -3.34
N ILE A 229 -3.63 6.67 -2.79
CA ILE A 229 -2.81 7.32 -1.76
C ILE A 229 -1.49 7.65 -2.44
N HIS A 230 -1.13 8.94 -2.54
CA HIS A 230 0.03 9.35 -3.35
C HIS A 230 0.80 10.50 -2.71
N GLU A 231 2.09 10.57 -3.00
CA GLU A 231 2.91 11.71 -2.61
C GLU A 231 2.41 13.01 -3.27
N ALA A 232 2.47 14.11 -2.53
CA ALA A 232 2.34 15.47 -3.05
C ALA A 232 3.40 16.32 -2.37
N THR A 233 4.67 16.04 -2.69
CA THR A 233 5.80 16.63 -1.98
C THR A 233 5.81 18.15 -2.14
N PHE A 234 5.33 18.67 -3.28
CA PHE A 234 5.35 20.09 -3.63
C PHE A 234 4.02 20.60 -4.20
N THR A 235 3.91 21.92 -4.23
CA THR A 235 3.05 22.67 -5.17
C THR A 235 3.87 23.00 -6.42
N GLU A 236 3.22 23.31 -7.54
CA GLU A 236 3.88 23.74 -8.79
C GLU A 236 4.81 24.93 -8.56
N ASP A 237 4.35 25.94 -7.82
CA ASP A 237 5.15 27.12 -7.47
C ASP A 237 6.43 26.77 -6.69
N VAL A 238 6.36 25.75 -5.83
CA VAL A 238 7.53 25.29 -5.09
C VAL A 238 8.44 24.47 -6.00
N LEU A 239 7.89 23.57 -6.81
CA LEU A 239 8.65 22.76 -7.74
C LEU A 239 9.44 23.65 -8.72
N ALA A 240 8.84 24.71 -9.24
CA ALA A 240 9.49 25.69 -10.11
C ALA A 240 10.72 26.36 -9.47
N ARG A 241 10.74 26.48 -8.13
CA ARG A 241 11.86 27.07 -7.38
C ARG A 241 12.92 26.04 -7.00
N VAL A 242 12.52 24.84 -6.58
CA VAL A 242 13.47 23.81 -6.11
C VAL A 242 14.06 22.99 -7.26
N GLY A 243 13.36 22.92 -8.39
CA GLY A 243 13.77 22.19 -9.59
C GLY A 243 13.35 20.71 -9.60
N PRO A 244 13.37 20.07 -10.79
CA PRO A 244 12.85 18.71 -11.00
C PRO A 244 13.80 17.60 -10.54
N GLN A 245 15.04 17.92 -10.12
CA GLN A 245 16.08 16.93 -9.82
C GLN A 245 15.75 15.97 -8.68
N TYR A 246 14.76 16.30 -7.83
CA TYR A 246 14.31 15.44 -6.74
C TYR A 246 13.33 14.36 -7.20
N MET A 247 12.77 14.48 -8.41
CA MET A 247 11.83 13.53 -9.02
C MET A 247 10.61 13.22 -8.12
N HIS A 248 9.95 14.28 -7.66
CA HIS A 248 8.71 14.21 -6.87
C HIS A 248 7.54 14.88 -7.60
N SER A 249 6.33 14.55 -7.16
CA SER A 249 5.09 15.06 -7.74
C SER A 249 4.61 16.33 -7.06
N THR A 250 3.91 17.15 -7.83
CA THR A 250 3.09 18.24 -7.28
C THR A 250 1.68 17.76 -6.96
N ALA A 251 0.96 18.50 -6.11
CA ALA A 251 -0.43 18.23 -5.85
C ALA A 251 -1.29 18.34 -7.12
N ALA A 252 -1.00 19.31 -8.00
CA ALA A 252 -1.65 19.45 -9.31
C ALA A 252 -1.43 18.23 -10.23
N MET A 253 -0.20 17.73 -10.35
CA MET A 253 0.12 16.57 -11.20
C MET A 253 -0.68 15.32 -10.80
N VAL A 254 -0.77 15.07 -9.49
CA VAL A 254 -1.52 13.93 -8.95
C VAL A 254 -3.02 14.13 -9.14
N ALA A 255 -3.54 15.33 -8.86
CA ALA A 255 -4.95 15.66 -9.03
C ALA A 255 -5.42 15.46 -10.47
N LYS A 256 -4.67 15.99 -11.46
CA LYS A 256 -4.96 15.80 -12.89
C LYS A 256 -4.97 14.33 -13.29
N THR A 257 -4.04 13.54 -12.73
CA THR A 257 -3.97 12.10 -13.00
C THR A 257 -5.18 11.37 -12.43
N ALA A 258 -5.56 11.67 -11.18
CA ALA A 258 -6.73 11.08 -10.53
C ALA A 258 -8.04 11.45 -11.27
N GLU A 259 -8.20 12.71 -11.68
CA GLU A 259 -9.34 13.19 -12.45
C GLU A 259 -9.42 12.47 -13.82
N LYS A 260 -8.29 12.37 -14.53
CA LYS A 260 -8.22 11.65 -15.82
C LYS A 260 -8.53 10.16 -15.70
N ALA A 261 -8.29 9.56 -14.53
CA ALA A 261 -8.66 8.18 -14.24
C ALA A 261 -10.11 8.02 -13.75
N GLU A 262 -10.85 9.13 -13.61
CA GLU A 262 -12.20 9.17 -13.01
C GLU A 262 -12.23 8.55 -11.60
N LEU A 263 -11.14 8.73 -10.86
CA LEU A 263 -10.98 8.14 -9.54
C LEU A 263 -11.90 8.81 -8.53
N LYS A 264 -12.51 8.02 -7.66
CA LYS A 264 -13.46 8.54 -6.66
C LYS A 264 -12.79 9.17 -5.46
N HIS A 265 -11.68 8.60 -5.01
CA HIS A 265 -11.02 8.98 -3.75
C HIS A 265 -9.52 9.17 -3.93
N LEU A 266 -9.01 10.30 -3.44
CA LEU A 266 -7.60 10.68 -3.46
C LEU A 266 -7.18 11.13 -2.06
N ILE A 267 -6.11 10.54 -1.53
CA ILE A 267 -5.46 10.99 -0.30
C ILE A 267 -4.01 11.38 -0.63
N LEU A 268 -3.66 12.64 -0.38
CA LEU A 268 -2.29 13.12 -0.56
C LEU A 268 -1.48 12.90 0.73
N THR A 269 -0.21 12.55 0.59
CA THR A 269 0.74 12.34 1.70
C THR A 269 2.15 12.78 1.28
N HIS A 270 3.16 12.42 2.10
CA HIS A 270 4.57 12.65 1.80
C HIS A 270 4.88 14.13 1.54
N PHE A 271 4.50 14.97 2.49
CA PHE A 271 4.62 16.41 2.34
C PHE A 271 6.02 16.89 2.71
N SER A 272 6.60 17.74 1.87
CA SER A 272 7.85 18.42 2.19
C SER A 272 7.74 19.12 3.55
N GLN A 273 8.80 19.01 4.37
CA GLN A 273 8.90 19.66 5.69
C GLN A 273 8.63 21.17 5.68
N ARG A 274 8.78 21.82 4.52
CA ARG A 274 8.43 23.24 4.32
C ARG A 274 6.97 23.56 4.66
N TYR A 275 6.06 22.62 4.42
CA TYR A 275 4.64 22.84 4.64
C TYR A 275 4.30 22.66 6.11
N ARG A 276 3.87 23.75 6.76
CA ARG A 276 3.44 23.76 8.16
C ARG A 276 2.01 23.26 8.29
N MET A 277 1.70 22.63 9.43
CA MET A 277 0.32 22.29 9.84
C MET A 277 -0.38 23.43 10.57
N ASP A 278 0.33 24.52 10.84
CA ASP A 278 -0.13 25.65 11.64
C ASP A 278 -1.20 26.45 10.90
N LYS A 279 -2.43 26.46 11.43
CA LYS A 279 -3.57 27.20 10.88
C LYS A 279 -3.37 28.72 10.88
N GLY A 280 -2.41 29.24 11.64
CA GLY A 280 -2.05 30.66 11.67
C GLY A 280 -0.95 31.06 10.69
N ALA A 281 -0.29 30.10 10.02
CA ALA A 281 0.71 30.40 9.01
C ALA A 281 0.04 30.92 7.73
N LYS A 282 0.57 32.00 7.17
CA LYS A 282 0.01 32.66 5.98
C LYS A 282 0.47 32.03 4.66
N GLU A 283 1.59 31.30 4.67
CA GLU A 283 2.21 30.70 3.50
C GLU A 283 2.88 29.37 3.86
N HIS A 284 3.07 28.51 2.86
CA HIS A 284 3.69 27.19 3.00
C HIS A 284 2.95 26.36 4.04
N THR A 285 1.66 26.18 3.82
CA THR A 285 0.84 25.30 4.63
C THR A 285 0.43 24.07 3.84
N VAL A 286 0.11 22.96 4.52
CA VAL A 286 -0.42 21.78 3.81
C VAL A 286 -1.73 22.10 3.09
N LYS A 287 -2.46 23.16 3.51
CA LYS A 287 -3.64 23.67 2.79
C LYS A 287 -3.30 24.12 1.38
N ASP A 288 -2.12 24.65 1.13
CA ASP A 288 -1.70 25.12 -0.20
C ASP A 288 -1.72 23.95 -1.21
N LEU A 289 -1.30 22.75 -0.76
CA LEU A 289 -1.36 21.52 -1.55
C LEU A 289 -2.82 21.10 -1.83
N TYR A 290 -3.70 21.22 -0.82
CA TYR A 290 -5.12 20.93 -1.00
C TYR A 290 -5.78 21.88 -2.00
N ASP A 291 -5.53 23.19 -1.85
CA ASP A 291 -6.11 24.21 -2.72
C ASP A 291 -5.63 24.05 -4.16
N GLU A 292 -4.36 23.70 -4.37
CA GLU A 292 -3.82 23.38 -5.69
C GLU A 292 -4.49 22.13 -6.27
N ALA A 293 -4.48 20.99 -5.56
CA ALA A 293 -5.11 19.77 -6.04
C ALA A 293 -6.61 19.94 -6.35
N ARG A 294 -7.32 20.77 -5.57
CA ARG A 294 -8.76 20.98 -5.75
C ARG A 294 -9.11 21.75 -7.03
N GLN A 295 -8.16 22.43 -7.66
CA GLN A 295 -8.37 23.08 -8.95
C GLN A 295 -8.57 22.05 -10.08
N ASP A 296 -7.93 20.90 -9.97
CA ASP A 296 -7.88 19.89 -11.03
C ASP A 296 -8.64 18.59 -10.72
N TYR A 297 -9.12 18.40 -9.48
CA TYR A 297 -9.78 17.16 -9.05
C TYR A 297 -11.10 17.39 -8.30
N GLN A 298 -12.18 16.79 -8.80
CA GLN A 298 -13.54 16.99 -8.30
C GLN A 298 -14.02 15.92 -7.31
N GLY A 299 -13.37 14.75 -7.27
CA GLY A 299 -13.71 13.64 -6.39
C GLY A 299 -13.45 13.91 -4.89
N ASN A 300 -13.50 12.87 -4.07
CA ASN A 300 -13.23 13.01 -2.63
C ASN A 300 -11.72 13.17 -2.39
N LEU A 301 -11.30 14.35 -1.93
CA LEU A 301 -9.91 14.70 -1.67
C LEU A 301 -9.65 14.82 -0.17
N ALA A 302 -8.59 14.17 0.31
CA ALA A 302 -8.12 14.33 1.68
C ALA A 302 -6.60 14.53 1.73
N LEU A 303 -6.14 15.15 2.82
CA LEU A 303 -4.73 15.25 3.17
C LEU A 303 -4.47 14.29 4.33
N ALA A 304 -3.45 13.45 4.20
CA ALA A 304 -3.03 12.56 5.25
C ALA A 304 -2.52 13.35 6.47
N GLU A 305 -2.76 12.80 7.66
CA GLU A 305 -2.19 13.30 8.90
C GLU A 305 -1.64 12.12 9.67
N ASP A 306 -0.54 12.30 10.38
CA ASP A 306 -0.01 11.26 11.26
C ASP A 306 -1.10 10.76 12.24
N MET A 307 -1.20 9.45 12.40
CA MET A 307 -2.19 8.69 13.17
C MET A 307 -3.62 8.73 12.63
N GLN A 308 -3.89 9.51 11.59
CA GLN A 308 -5.21 9.55 10.97
C GLN A 308 -5.51 8.23 10.26
N SER A 309 -6.74 7.75 10.40
CA SER A 309 -7.23 6.57 9.70
C SER A 309 -8.35 6.90 8.72
N TYR A 310 -8.41 6.14 7.63
CA TYR A 310 -9.48 6.18 6.64
C TYR A 310 -9.98 4.77 6.39
N GLN A 311 -11.28 4.63 6.15
CA GLN A 311 -11.94 3.36 5.92
C GLN A 311 -12.63 3.39 4.57
N LEU A 312 -12.14 2.56 3.65
CA LEU A 312 -12.79 2.26 2.38
C LEU A 312 -13.79 1.12 2.60
N GLU A 313 -15.07 1.45 2.56
CA GLU A 313 -16.17 0.54 2.84
C GLU A 313 -16.51 -0.35 1.64
N LYS A 314 -17.25 -1.44 1.90
CA LYS A 314 -17.62 -2.44 0.86
C LYS A 314 -18.50 -1.86 -0.25
N ASP A 315 -19.20 -0.75 0.03
CA ASP A 315 -19.94 0.04 -0.96
C ASP A 315 -19.06 1.05 -1.71
N LYS A 316 -17.74 1.02 -1.47
CA LYS A 316 -16.71 1.90 -2.05
C LYS A 316 -16.81 3.35 -1.58
N SER A 317 -17.53 3.64 -0.50
CA SER A 317 -17.44 4.93 0.20
C SER A 317 -16.16 5.02 1.04
N LEU A 318 -15.62 6.23 1.22
CA LEU A 318 -14.43 6.48 2.04
C LEU A 318 -14.82 7.37 3.23
N SER A 319 -14.56 6.90 4.44
CA SER A 319 -14.80 7.66 5.67
C SER A 319 -13.48 7.94 6.41
N LYS A 320 -13.39 9.11 7.06
CA LYS A 320 -12.31 9.49 7.98
C LYS A 320 -12.69 8.97 9.37
N LEU A 321 -11.79 8.23 10.04
CA LEU A 321 -12.00 7.62 11.36
C LEU A 321 -11.35 8.42 12.50
#